data_AF-A0A136J4B5-F1
#
_entry.id   AF-A0A136J4B5-F1
#
_cell.length_a   1.000
_cell.length_b   1.000
_cell.length_c   1.000
_cell.angle_alpha   90.00
_cell.angle_beta   90.00
_cell.angle_gamma   90.00
#
_symmetry.space_group_name_H-M   'P 1'
#
loop_
_entity.id
_entity.type
_entity.pdbx_description
1 polymer ?
#
loop_
_entity_poly.entity_id
_entity_poly.type
_entity_poly.pdbx_seq_one_letter_code
_entity_poly.pdbx_strand_id
1 'polypeptide(L)'
;MASKTSDWLLKSPVEVIVLIASHLPTIDYCSLRRTCKHVESALFHAFATEFFKRRQFMLTEFSLQALIDISQSRLASSVEYVSLSTDKPRLDQFRNNSFRHARLDKYEQALQQNRFHEEYESHNALVTSGRDYAMLLEGLKNLPNLQALSLRDFQSIGRYRDGRDAR
;
A
#
# COMPACT_ATOMS: atom_id res chain seq x y z
N MET A 1 -37.42 -22.59 4.61
CA MET A 1 -37.68 -21.45 3.69
C MET A 1 -36.35 -20.86 3.29
N ALA A 2 -35.89 -21.09 2.06
CA ALA A 2 -34.66 -20.48 1.57
C ALA A 2 -34.91 -18.97 1.39
N SER A 3 -34.14 -18.15 2.12
CA SER A 3 -34.15 -16.69 1.93
C SER A 3 -33.81 -16.40 0.47
N LYS A 4 -34.73 -15.75 -0.25
CA LYS A 4 -34.47 -15.19 -1.58
C LYS A 4 -33.47 -14.05 -1.38
N THR A 5 -32.18 -14.36 -1.35
CA THR A 5 -31.13 -13.34 -1.42
C THR A 5 -31.32 -12.58 -2.72
N SER A 6 -31.74 -11.33 -2.62
CA SER A 6 -32.02 -10.49 -3.77
C SER A 6 -30.70 -10.07 -4.41
N ASP A 7 -30.46 -10.50 -5.65
CA ASP A 7 -29.32 -10.08 -6.49
C ASP A 7 -29.42 -8.62 -6.96
N TRP A 8 -30.08 -7.75 -6.19
CA TRP A 8 -30.33 -6.36 -6.57
C TRP A 8 -29.03 -5.58 -6.79
N LEU A 9 -28.01 -5.87 -5.99
CA LEU A 9 -26.69 -5.24 -6.12
C LEU A 9 -26.02 -5.60 -7.45
N LEU A 10 -26.12 -6.85 -7.89
CA LEU A 10 -25.55 -7.32 -9.16
C LEU A 10 -26.32 -6.85 -10.39
N LYS A 11 -27.56 -6.38 -10.19
CA LYS A 11 -28.40 -5.79 -11.24
C LYS A 11 -28.38 -4.26 -11.23
N SER A 12 -27.70 -3.66 -10.26
CA SER A 12 -27.59 -2.21 -10.16
C SER A 12 -26.60 -1.67 -11.20
N PRO A 13 -26.81 -0.45 -11.73
CA PRO A 13 -25.81 0.23 -12.54
C PRO A 13 -24.47 0.37 -11.81
N VAL A 14 -23.37 0.38 -12.56
CA VAL A 14 -22.02 0.44 -11.99
C VAL A 14 -21.83 1.67 -11.11
N GLU A 15 -22.44 2.80 -11.49
CA GLU A 15 -22.41 4.07 -10.77
C GLU A 15 -23.01 3.93 -9.37
N VAL A 16 -24.08 3.13 -9.24
CA VAL A 16 -24.73 2.86 -7.94
C VAL A 16 -23.81 2.00 -7.06
N ILE A 17 -23.16 0.99 -7.63
CA ILE A 17 -22.22 0.13 -6.91
C ILE A 17 -20.99 0.95 -6.44
N VAL A 18 -20.47 1.84 -7.29
CA VAL A 18 -19.38 2.77 -6.95
C VAL A 18 -19.80 3.74 -5.86
N LEU A 19 -21.02 4.28 -5.93
CA LEU A 19 -21.55 5.18 -4.90
C LEU A 19 -21.68 4.47 -3.54
N ILE A 20 -22.23 3.26 -3.50
CA ILE A 20 -22.27 2.43 -2.28
C ILE A 20 -20.86 2.23 -1.74
N ALA A 21 -19.93 1.82 -2.61
CA ALA A 21 -18.55 1.64 -2.23
C ALA A 21 -17.92 2.93 -1.69
N SER A 22 -18.27 4.11 -2.19
CA SER A 22 -17.75 5.42 -1.76
C SER A 22 -17.99 5.78 -0.29
N HIS A 23 -19.00 5.16 0.33
CA HIS A 23 -19.34 5.33 1.74
C HIS A 23 -18.68 4.30 2.67
N LEU A 24 -17.97 3.32 2.12
CA LEU A 24 -17.29 2.29 2.91
C LEU A 24 -15.90 2.75 3.37
N PRO A 25 -15.49 2.40 4.60
CA PRO A 25 -14.09 2.51 5.01
C PRO A 25 -13.22 1.57 4.17
N THR A 26 -11.91 1.82 4.14
CA THR A 26 -10.97 1.08 3.29
C THR A 26 -11.04 -0.44 3.47
N ILE A 27 -11.19 -0.92 4.71
CA ILE A 27 -11.26 -2.36 5.02
C ILE A 27 -12.52 -2.99 4.40
N ASP A 28 -13.66 -2.33 4.52
CA ASP A 28 -14.93 -2.82 3.98
C ASP A 28 -14.97 -2.70 2.46
N TYR A 29 -14.41 -1.63 1.90
CA TYR A 29 -14.28 -1.49 0.44
C TYR A 29 -13.41 -2.61 -0.15
N CYS A 30 -12.25 -2.89 0.47
CA CYS A 30 -11.40 -4.00 0.08
C CYS A 30 -12.13 -5.35 0.17
N SER A 31 -12.94 -5.55 1.22
CA SER A 31 -13.72 -6.77 1.43
C SER A 31 -14.83 -6.93 0.40
N LEU A 32 -15.60 -5.86 0.14
CA LEU A 32 -16.66 -5.83 -0.87
C LEU A 32 -16.12 -6.25 -2.24
N ARG A 33 -14.97 -5.70 -2.63
CA ARG A 33 -14.33 -5.98 -3.93
C ARG A 33 -13.95 -7.46 -4.09
N ARG A 34 -13.78 -8.20 -3.00
CA ARG A 34 -13.41 -9.63 -2.98
C ARG A 34 -14.60 -10.58 -2.90
N THR A 35 -15.83 -10.08 -2.85
CA THR A 35 -17.05 -10.91 -2.71
C THR A 35 -17.35 -11.74 -3.95
N CYS A 36 -17.28 -11.14 -5.15
CA CYS A 36 -17.47 -11.84 -6.42
C CYS A 36 -16.81 -11.11 -7.60
N LYS A 37 -16.61 -11.82 -8.72
CA LYS A 37 -15.96 -11.28 -9.94
C LYS A 37 -16.71 -10.11 -10.56
N HIS A 38 -18.04 -10.08 -10.47
CA HIS A 38 -18.85 -8.99 -11.03
C HIS A 38 -18.60 -7.68 -10.27
N VAL A 39 -18.70 -7.72 -8.94
CA VAL A 39 -18.42 -6.57 -8.06
C VAL A 39 -16.97 -6.13 -8.18
N GLU A 40 -16.03 -7.08 -8.27
CA GLU A 40 -14.61 -6.80 -8.50
C GLU A 40 -14.39 -5.98 -9.77
N SER A 41 -14.95 -6.44 -10.90
CA SER A 41 -14.85 -5.77 -12.20
C SER A 41 -15.52 -4.40 -12.20
N ALA A 42 -16.74 -4.30 -11.66
CA ALA A 42 -17.51 -3.06 -11.54
C ALA A 42 -16.74 -1.98 -10.76
N LEU A 43 -16.02 -2.37 -9.70
CA LEU A 43 -15.29 -1.45 -8.82
C LEU A 43 -13.83 -1.24 -9.23
N PHE A 44 -13.31 -1.99 -10.20
CA PHE A 44 -11.88 -2.01 -10.50
C PHE A 44 -11.33 -0.64 -10.86
N HIS A 45 -11.97 0.10 -11.76
CA HIS A 45 -11.47 1.39 -12.22
C HIS A 45 -11.44 2.43 -11.07
N ALA A 46 -12.53 2.52 -10.31
CA ALA A 46 -12.60 3.41 -9.14
C ALA A 46 -11.53 3.05 -8.10
N PHE A 47 -11.37 1.76 -7.82
CA PHE A 47 -10.37 1.24 -6.88
C PHE A 47 -8.94 1.55 -7.36
N ALA A 48 -8.62 1.25 -8.62
CA ALA A 48 -7.28 1.45 -9.15
C ALA A 48 -6.91 2.95 -9.15
N THR A 49 -7.85 3.81 -9.54
CA THR A 49 -7.67 5.27 -9.48
C THR A 49 -7.44 5.75 -8.04
N GLU A 50 -8.23 5.29 -7.08
CA GLU A 50 -8.14 5.77 -5.70
C GLU A 50 -6.87 5.27 -4.98
N PHE A 51 -6.49 4.01 -5.19
CA PHE A 51 -5.42 3.37 -4.43
C PHE A 51 -4.05 3.39 -5.13
N PHE A 52 -4.02 3.50 -6.46
CA PHE A 52 -2.81 3.32 -7.26
C PHE A 52 -2.41 4.53 -8.13
N LYS A 53 -3.29 5.54 -8.33
CA LYS A 53 -2.92 6.75 -9.10
C LYS A 53 -1.67 7.45 -8.58
N ARG A 54 -1.57 7.61 -7.26
CA ARG A 54 -0.40 8.15 -6.57
C ARG A 54 0.08 7.14 -5.54
N ARG A 55 1.33 6.70 -5.64
CA ARG A 55 1.92 5.72 -4.71
C ARG A 55 3.24 6.22 -4.16
N GLN A 56 3.40 6.10 -2.85
CA GLN A 56 4.67 6.31 -2.17
C GLN A 56 5.29 4.95 -1.83
N PHE A 57 6.59 4.84 -2.07
CA PHE A 57 7.40 3.67 -1.73
C PHE A 57 8.56 4.10 -0.84
N MET A 58 8.92 3.28 0.14
CA MET A 58 10.16 3.44 0.89
C MET A 58 11.31 2.80 0.10
N LEU A 59 12.54 3.23 0.36
CA LEU A 59 13.71 2.58 -0.24
C LEU A 59 14.08 1.30 0.52
N THR A 60 13.15 0.34 0.59
CA THR A 60 13.34 -0.97 1.23
C THR A 60 13.03 -2.08 0.23
N GLU A 61 13.64 -3.26 0.40
CA GLU A 61 13.48 -4.36 -0.55
C GLU A 61 12.01 -4.75 -0.72
N PHE A 62 11.28 -4.87 0.39
CA PHE A 62 9.84 -5.13 0.38
C PHE A 62 9.06 -4.07 -0.42
N SER A 63 9.35 -2.80 -0.22
CA SER A 63 8.61 -1.71 -0.86
C SER A 63 8.92 -1.62 -2.36
N LEU A 64 10.17 -1.82 -2.76
CA LEU A 64 10.55 -1.86 -4.18
C LEU A 64 10.03 -3.12 -4.88
N GLN A 65 9.97 -4.27 -4.19
CA GLN A 65 9.36 -5.47 -4.76
C GLN A 65 7.86 -5.24 -5.02
N ALA A 66 7.15 -4.58 -4.09
CA ALA A 66 5.77 -4.21 -4.30
C ALA A 66 5.57 -3.28 -5.51
N LEU A 67 6.52 -2.37 -5.79
CA LEU A 67 6.51 -1.57 -7.01
C LEU A 67 6.63 -2.45 -8.26
N ILE A 68 7.55 -3.41 -8.27
CA ILE A 68 7.71 -4.38 -9.37
C ILE A 68 6.41 -5.17 -9.57
N ASP A 69 5.86 -5.74 -8.50
CA ASP A 69 4.63 -6.55 -8.57
C ASP A 69 3.44 -5.73 -9.10
N ILE A 70 3.31 -4.47 -8.68
CA ILE A 70 2.31 -3.55 -9.23
C ILE A 70 2.54 -3.31 -10.72
N SER A 71 3.79 -3.03 -11.11
CA SER A 71 4.18 -2.71 -12.48
C SER A 71 3.97 -3.88 -13.47
N GLN A 72 3.98 -5.12 -12.98
CA GLN A 72 3.73 -6.32 -13.77
C GLN A 72 2.25 -6.76 -13.74
N SER A 73 1.41 -6.05 -12.98
CA SER A 73 -0.02 -6.34 -12.86
C SER A 73 -0.88 -5.44 -13.75
N ARG A 74 -2.18 -5.73 -13.84
CA ARG A 74 -3.16 -4.84 -14.50
C ARG A 74 -3.30 -3.46 -13.85
N LEU A 75 -2.69 -3.22 -12.69
CA LEU A 75 -2.70 -1.92 -12.01
C LEU A 75 -1.63 -0.97 -12.57
N ALA A 76 -0.68 -1.45 -13.36
CA ALA A 76 0.43 -0.65 -13.89
C ALA A 76 -0.06 0.60 -14.64
N SER A 77 -1.11 0.47 -15.46
CA SER A 77 -1.70 1.59 -16.19
C SER A 77 -2.43 2.60 -15.30
N SER A 78 -2.75 2.24 -14.06
CA SER A 78 -3.40 3.16 -13.12
C SER A 78 -2.40 4.01 -12.35
N VAL A 79 -1.10 3.69 -12.39
CA VAL A 79 -0.07 4.46 -11.68
C VAL A 79 0.41 5.63 -12.54
N GLU A 80 0.16 6.85 -12.06
CA GLU A 80 0.57 8.09 -12.75
C GLU A 80 1.68 8.82 -12.00
N TYR A 81 1.74 8.69 -10.67
CA TYR A 81 2.71 9.41 -9.83
C TYR A 81 3.35 8.47 -8.83
N VAL A 82 4.68 8.42 -8.83
CA VAL A 82 5.47 7.67 -7.86
C VAL A 82 6.25 8.64 -6.97
N SER A 83 6.15 8.45 -5.66
CA SER A 83 6.96 9.16 -4.68
C SER A 83 7.91 8.19 -3.97
N LEU A 84 9.19 8.52 -3.89
CA LEU A 84 10.14 7.80 -3.06
C LEU A 84 10.30 8.52 -1.73
N SER A 85 10.11 7.79 -0.63
CA SER A 85 10.35 8.32 0.70
C SER A 85 11.85 8.49 0.93
N THR A 86 12.26 9.59 1.54
CA THR A 86 13.62 9.77 2.08
C THR A 86 13.78 9.13 3.47
N ASP A 87 12.69 8.57 4.02
CA ASP A 87 12.74 7.80 5.25
C ASP A 87 13.59 6.54 5.07
N LYS A 88 14.41 6.26 6.06
CA LYS A 88 15.25 5.05 6.13
C LYS A 88 15.14 4.41 7.51
N PRO A 89 15.28 3.09 7.64
CA PRO A 89 15.47 2.45 8.93
C PRO A 89 16.68 3.07 9.64
N ARG A 90 16.52 3.51 10.89
CA ARG A 90 17.62 4.06 11.69
C ARG A 90 17.73 3.37 13.06
N LEU A 91 18.91 2.84 13.39
CA LEU A 91 19.22 2.18 14.67
C LEU A 91 18.78 2.97 15.92
N ASP A 92 18.77 4.31 15.85
CA ASP A 92 18.36 5.20 16.94
C ASP A 92 16.83 5.30 17.12
N GLN A 93 16.03 5.05 16.08
CA GLN A 93 14.56 5.06 16.18
C GLN A 93 14.03 4.00 17.14
N PHE A 94 14.67 2.82 17.21
CA PHE A 94 14.31 1.80 18.19
C PHE A 94 14.60 2.27 19.63
N ARG A 95 15.77 2.88 19.85
CA ARG A 95 16.18 3.37 21.18
C ARG A 95 15.26 4.47 21.70
N ASN A 96 14.79 5.35 20.81
CA ASN A 96 13.95 6.50 21.15
C ASN A 96 12.46 6.17 21.32
N ASN A 97 11.99 4.99 20.90
CA ASN A 97 10.60 4.53 21.07
C ASN A 97 10.36 3.82 22.42
N SER A 98 11.19 4.09 23.42
CA SER A 98 11.24 3.43 24.73
C SER A 98 9.87 3.40 25.45
N PHE A 99 9.02 4.41 25.23
CA PHE A 99 7.66 4.47 25.77
C PHE A 99 6.68 3.44 25.18
N ARG A 100 6.84 3.05 23.90
CA ARG A 100 6.03 2.00 23.26
C ARG A 100 6.50 0.60 23.66
N HIS A 101 7.79 0.45 23.92
CA HIS A 101 8.40 -0.84 24.30
C HIS A 101 8.19 -1.20 25.77
N ALA A 102 7.93 -0.24 26.66
CA ALA A 102 7.68 -0.50 28.09
C ALA A 102 6.42 -1.35 28.37
N ARG A 103 5.48 -1.43 27.41
CA ARG A 103 4.26 -2.25 27.53
C ARG A 103 4.41 -3.69 27.02
N LEU A 104 5.51 -4.00 26.32
CA LEU A 104 5.78 -5.31 25.75
C LEU A 104 6.58 -6.15 26.75
N ASP A 105 6.39 -7.47 26.73
CA ASP A 105 7.26 -8.34 27.52
C ASP A 105 8.70 -8.39 26.94
N LYS A 106 9.64 -8.95 27.71
CA LYS A 106 11.06 -9.00 27.29
C LYS A 106 11.27 -9.76 25.98
N TYR A 107 10.44 -10.77 25.70
CA TYR A 107 10.57 -11.59 24.50
C TYR A 107 10.08 -10.84 23.27
N GLU A 108 8.93 -10.16 23.37
CA GLU A 108 8.38 -9.31 22.32
C GLU A 108 9.32 -8.13 21.99
N GLN A 109 9.96 -7.54 23.01
CA GLN A 109 10.99 -6.52 22.81
C GLN A 109 12.17 -7.06 22.01
N ALA A 110 12.69 -8.25 22.35
CA ALA A 110 13.80 -8.87 21.64
C ALA A 110 13.44 -9.22 20.19
N LEU A 111 12.23 -9.76 19.94
CA LEU A 111 11.74 -10.02 18.59
C LEU A 111 11.64 -8.73 17.77
N GLN A 112 11.15 -7.64 18.36
CA GLN A 112 11.04 -6.37 17.67
C GLN A 112 12.41 -5.76 17.36
N GLN A 113 13.38 -5.89 18.27
CA GLN A 113 14.78 -5.50 18.04
C GLN A 113 15.38 -6.27 16.86
N ASN A 114 15.21 -7.59 16.85
CA ASN A 114 15.75 -8.44 15.80
C ASN A 114 15.15 -8.07 14.43
N ARG A 115 13.83 -7.90 14.34
CA ARG A 115 13.16 -7.45 13.10
C ARG A 115 13.68 -6.11 12.62
N PHE A 116 13.85 -5.15 13.54
CA PHE A 116 14.36 -3.83 13.20
C PHE A 116 15.81 -3.89 12.70
N HIS A 117 16.65 -4.70 13.37
CA HIS A 117 18.03 -4.90 12.97
C HIS A 117 18.11 -5.56 11.60
N GLU A 118 17.30 -6.59 11.34
CA GLU A 118 17.20 -7.25 10.04
C GLU A 118 16.76 -6.28 8.93
N GLU A 119 15.77 -5.41 9.18
CA GLU A 119 15.33 -4.41 8.21
C GLU A 119 16.44 -3.37 7.92
N TYR A 120 17.19 -2.96 8.94
CA TYR A 120 18.32 -2.05 8.79
C TYR A 120 19.45 -2.66 7.96
N GLU A 121 19.85 -3.90 8.26
CA GLU A 121 20.89 -4.61 7.49
C GLU A 121 20.44 -4.88 6.05
N SER A 122 19.18 -5.27 5.85
CA SER A 122 18.60 -5.45 4.50
C SER A 122 18.60 -4.14 3.71
N HIS A 123 18.20 -3.02 4.31
CA HIS A 123 18.25 -1.70 3.67
C HIS A 123 19.69 -1.32 3.27
N ASN A 124 20.66 -1.53 4.15
CA ASN A 124 22.06 -1.24 3.84
C ASN A 124 22.58 -2.12 2.70
N ALA A 125 22.30 -3.42 2.73
CA ALA A 125 22.68 -4.34 1.67
C ALA A 125 22.05 -3.93 0.32
N LEU A 126 20.77 -3.54 0.31
CA LEU A 126 20.06 -3.10 -0.88
C LEU A 126 20.74 -1.89 -1.54
N VAL A 127 21.06 -0.86 -0.75
CA VAL A 127 21.68 0.38 -1.25
C VAL A 127 23.15 0.17 -1.62
N THR A 128 23.93 -0.53 -0.79
CA THR A 128 25.37 -0.72 -1.02
C THR A 128 25.67 -1.65 -2.19
N SER A 129 24.78 -2.59 -2.51
CA SER A 129 24.92 -3.47 -3.66
C SER A 129 24.46 -2.86 -4.99
N GLY A 130 23.79 -1.70 -4.97
CA GLY A 130 23.16 -1.10 -6.14
C GLY A 130 21.89 -1.83 -6.62
N ARG A 131 21.36 -2.75 -5.80
CA ARG A 131 20.15 -3.52 -6.12
C ARG A 131 18.89 -2.66 -6.07
N ASP A 132 18.88 -1.61 -5.24
CA ASP A 132 17.85 -0.56 -5.26
C ASP A 132 17.65 0.03 -6.66
N TYR A 133 18.74 0.41 -7.33
CA TYR A 133 18.71 0.96 -8.68
C TYR A 133 18.12 -0.03 -9.69
N ALA A 134 18.54 -1.30 -9.63
CA ALA A 134 18.02 -2.35 -10.51
C ALA A 134 16.51 -2.55 -10.33
N MET A 135 16.04 -2.58 -9.07
CA MET A 135 14.61 -2.76 -8.76
C MET A 135 13.78 -1.54 -9.17
N LEU A 136 14.28 -0.32 -8.95
CA LEU A 136 13.63 0.90 -9.40
C LEU A 136 13.52 0.94 -10.93
N LEU A 137 14.59 0.60 -11.64
CA LEU A 137 14.58 0.54 -13.09
C LEU A 137 13.56 -0.50 -13.60
N GLU A 138 13.53 -1.68 -12.99
CA GLU A 138 12.59 -2.73 -13.35
C GLU A 138 11.12 -2.34 -13.10
N GLY A 139 10.84 -1.72 -11.96
CA GLY A 139 9.48 -1.29 -11.62
C GLY A 139 9.01 -0.13 -12.48
N LEU A 140 9.83 0.92 -12.62
CA LEU A 140 9.43 2.16 -13.31
C LEU A 140 9.28 1.97 -14.82
N LYS A 141 10.13 1.15 -15.47
CA LYS A 141 10.03 0.92 -16.93
C LYS A 141 8.70 0.32 -17.37
N ASN A 142 8.01 -0.37 -16.47
CA ASN A 142 6.76 -1.08 -16.73
C ASN A 142 5.50 -0.26 -16.39
N LEU A 143 5.64 1.04 -16.07
CA LEU A 143 4.51 1.93 -15.76
C LEU A 143 4.17 2.82 -16.98
N PRO A 144 3.23 2.41 -17.84
CA PRO A 144 3.01 3.08 -19.13
C PRO A 144 2.45 4.50 -19.01
N ASN A 145 1.77 4.81 -17.89
CA ASN A 145 1.12 6.10 -17.66
C ASN A 145 1.86 6.95 -16.62
N LEU A 146 3.10 6.60 -16.26
CA LEU A 146 3.89 7.34 -15.30
C LEU A 146 4.19 8.76 -15.82
N GLN A 147 3.69 9.77 -15.11
CA GLN A 147 3.85 11.19 -15.46
C GLN A 147 4.96 11.85 -14.65
N ALA A 148 5.14 11.46 -13.38
CA ALA A 148 6.16 12.06 -12.54
C ALA A 148 6.70 11.11 -11.45
N LEU A 149 7.98 11.29 -11.18
CA LEU A 149 8.70 10.74 -10.04
C LEU A 149 9.09 11.88 -9.09
N SER A 150 8.81 11.73 -7.80
CA SER A 150 9.11 12.74 -6.79
C SER A 150 9.84 12.14 -5.59
N LEU A 151 10.66 12.93 -4.90
CA LEU A 151 11.17 12.59 -3.57
C LEU A 151 10.29 13.25 -2.50
N ARG A 152 10.08 12.56 -1.37
CA ARG A 152 9.22 13.06 -0.28
C ARG A 152 9.79 12.69 1.08
N ASP A 153 9.75 13.63 2.01
CA ASP A 153 10.28 13.51 3.38
C ASP A 153 9.20 13.62 4.47
N PHE A 154 7.93 13.54 4.08
CA PHE A 154 6.77 13.61 4.98
C PHE A 154 5.71 12.56 4.63
N GLN A 155 4.87 12.22 5.62
CA GLN A 155 3.73 11.33 5.44
C GLN A 155 2.47 12.14 5.09
N SER A 156 1.68 11.67 4.13
CA SER A 156 0.38 12.29 3.82
C SER A 156 -0.66 11.98 4.89
N ILE A 157 -1.69 12.83 5.02
CA ILE A 157 -2.77 12.78 6.04
C ILE A 157 -3.76 11.59 5.81
N GLY A 158 -3.30 10.47 5.24
CA GLY A 158 -4.15 9.32 4.89
C GLY A 158 -5.14 9.63 3.76
N ARG A 159 -6.04 8.68 3.46
CA ARG A 159 -7.19 8.91 2.57
C ARG A 159 -8.40 9.33 3.39
N TYR A 160 -9.36 10.02 2.75
CA TYR A 160 -10.61 10.40 3.39
C TYR A 160 -11.35 9.21 4.02
N ARG A 161 -11.22 8.01 3.44
CA ARG A 161 -11.83 6.75 3.91
C ARG A 161 -11.19 6.15 5.14
N ASP A 162 -9.94 6.49 5.44
CA ASP A 162 -9.22 5.86 6.54
C ASP A 162 -9.68 6.43 7.90
N GLY A 163 -10.50 7.49 7.89
CA GLY A 163 -11.08 8.10 9.09
C GLY A 163 -10.12 9.00 9.85
N ARG A 164 -10.57 9.58 10.98
CA ARG A 164 -9.75 10.47 11.83
C ARG A 164 -8.61 9.74 12.54
N ASP A 165 -8.70 8.41 12.64
CA ASP A 165 -7.73 7.56 13.33
C ASP A 165 -6.71 6.91 12.38
N ALA A 166 -6.72 7.31 11.09
CA ALA A 166 -5.70 6.91 10.12
C ALA A 166 -4.36 7.60 10.40
N ARG A 167 -3.60 7.07 11.35
CA ARG A 167 -2.21 7.47 11.62
C ARG A 167 -1.33 6.26 11.85
#